data_AF-A0A366MCV3-F1
#
_entry.id   AF-A0A366MCV3-F1
#
_cell.length_a   1.000
_cell.length_b   1.000
_cell.length_c   1.000
_cell.angle_alpha   90.00
_cell.angle_beta   90.00
_cell.angle_gamma   90.00
#
_symmetry.space_group_name_H-M   'P 1'
#
loop_
_entity.id
_entity.type
_entity.pdbx_description
1 polymer ?
#
loop_
_entity_poly.entity_id
_entity_poly.type
_entity_poly.pdbx_seq_one_letter_code
_entity_poly.pdbx_strand_id
1 'polypeptide(L)'
;MPIMGKISGTGCMASAVCGACVAVSDPMDGCITAMAALGIAGEEAAKTAKGPGSFKPAFFDAVASLTNEQFIKSARISEYQ
;
A
#
# COMPACT_ATOMS: atom_id res chain seq x y z
N MET A 1 -6.20 -6.72 -6.87
CA MET A 1 -5.10 -7.61 -6.39
C MET A 1 -4.52 -8.66 -7.38
N PRO A 2 -4.64 -8.60 -8.72
CA PRO A 2 -3.96 -9.60 -9.57
C PRO A 2 -2.54 -9.22 -10.04
N ILE A 3 -2.13 -7.95 -9.98
CA ILE A 3 -0.80 -7.51 -10.47
C ILE A 3 0.23 -7.38 -9.34
N MET A 4 -0.17 -6.91 -8.16
CA MET A 4 0.76 -6.71 -7.04
C MET A 4 1.40 -8.02 -6.56
N GLY A 5 0.64 -9.12 -6.53
CA GLY A 5 1.17 -10.45 -6.24
C GLY A 5 2.09 -11.05 -7.33
N LYS A 6 2.19 -10.41 -8.50
CA LYS A 6 3.13 -10.79 -9.58
C LYS A 6 4.46 -10.03 -9.48
N ILE A 7 4.59 -9.11 -8.53
CA ILE A 7 5.81 -8.33 -8.29
C ILE A 7 6.55 -8.99 -7.13
N SER A 8 7.74 -9.52 -7.43
CA SER A 8 8.62 -10.06 -6.38
C SER A 8 9.02 -8.96 -5.39
N GLY A 9 9.12 -9.33 -4.11
CA GLY A 9 9.53 -8.43 -3.03
C GLY A 9 8.43 -7.54 -2.46
N THR A 10 7.17 -7.67 -2.91
CA THR A 10 6.04 -6.95 -2.31
C THR A 10 5.80 -7.32 -0.85
N GLY A 11 6.06 -8.58 -0.46
CA GLY A 11 6.02 -9.01 0.94
C GLY A 11 7.11 -8.36 1.81
N CYS A 12 8.36 -8.34 1.33
CA CYS A 12 9.46 -7.68 2.06
C CYS A 12 9.21 -6.18 2.22
N MET A 13 8.67 -5.54 1.17
CA MET A 13 8.29 -4.14 1.20
C MET A 13 7.16 -3.88 2.20
N ALA A 14 6.13 -4.73 2.24
CA ALA A 14 5.06 -4.61 3.21
C ALA A 14 5.59 -4.66 4.65
N SER A 15 6.47 -5.61 4.96
CA SER A 15 7.10 -5.69 6.28
C SER A 15 7.94 -4.46 6.62
N ALA A 16 8.69 -3.92 5.66
CA ALA A 16 9.49 -2.71 5.87
C ALA A 16 8.63 -1.48 6.15
N VAL A 17 7.53 -1.29 5.41
CA VAL A 17 6.60 -0.17 5.60
C VAL A 17 5.83 -0.31 6.91
N CYS A 18 5.39 -1.52 7.27
CA CYS A 18 4.84 -1.77 8.60
C CYS A 18 5.84 -1.38 9.69
N GLY A 19 7.11 -1.78 9.58
CA GLY A 19 8.15 -1.39 10.55
C GLY A 19 8.32 0.13 10.68
N ALA A 20 8.26 0.86 9.57
CA ALA A 20 8.34 2.32 9.57
C ALA A 20 7.11 2.96 10.26
N CYS A 21 5.90 2.46 10.01
CA CYS A 21 4.67 2.98 10.62
C CYS A 21 4.58 2.62 12.12
N VAL A 22 5.00 1.43 12.51
CA VAL A 22 5.03 0.99 13.92
C VAL A 22 6.06 1.78 14.73
N ALA A 23 7.11 2.33 14.11
CA ALA A 23 8.07 3.18 14.81
C ALA A 23 7.47 4.50 15.33
N VAL A 24 6.32 4.92 14.81
CA VAL A 24 5.66 6.21 15.13
C VAL A 24 4.22 6.04 15.65
N SER A 25 3.73 4.81 15.78
CA SER A 25 2.33 4.49 16.11
C SER A 25 2.24 3.24 17.00
N ASP A 26 1.06 2.93 17.53
CA ASP A 26 0.82 1.60 18.13
C ASP A 26 1.07 0.48 17.10
N PRO A 27 1.61 -0.69 17.49
CA PRO A 27 1.89 -1.77 16.56
C PRO A 27 0.73 -2.17 15.66
N MET A 28 -0.48 -2.25 16.21
CA MET A 28 -1.67 -2.66 15.45
C MET A 28 -2.07 -1.58 14.44
N ASP A 29 -2.19 -0.33 14.91
CA ASP A 29 -2.56 0.81 14.07
C ASP A 29 -1.53 1.10 12.97
N GLY A 30 -0.24 0.98 13.30
CA GLY A 30 0.86 1.14 12.35
C GLY A 30 0.81 0.10 11.24
N CYS A 31 0.53 -1.16 11.57
CA CYS A 31 0.39 -2.23 10.57
C CYS A 31 -0.86 -2.05 9.71
N ILE A 32 -2.00 -1.67 10.31
CA ILE A 32 -3.25 -1.40 9.58
C ILE A 32 -3.04 -0.24 8.60
N THR A 33 -2.42 0.84 9.06
CA THR A 33 -2.13 2.03 8.25
C THR A 33 -1.20 1.71 7.08
N ALA A 34 -0.12 0.97 7.34
CA ALA A 34 0.81 0.51 6.30
C ALA A 34 0.13 -0.36 5.24
N MET A 35 -0.66 -1.35 5.67
CA MET A 35 -1.40 -2.25 4.78
C MET A 35 -2.44 -1.49 3.94
N ALA A 36 -3.17 -0.57 4.56
CA ALA A 36 -4.15 0.27 3.87
C ALA A 36 -3.47 1.19 2.83
N ALA A 37 -2.35 1.83 3.20
CA ALA A 37 -1.60 2.71 2.30
C ALA A 37 -1.07 1.95 1.07
N LEU A 38 -0.47 0.79 1.28
CA LEU A 38 0.02 -0.08 0.19
C LEU A 38 -1.13 -0.60 -0.68
N GLY A 39 -2.28 -0.91 -0.09
CA GLY A 39 -3.49 -1.31 -0.82
C GLY A 39 -3.98 -0.20 -1.75
N ILE A 40 -4.12 1.02 -1.22
CA ILE A 40 -4.56 2.19 -1.99
C ILE A 40 -3.57 2.51 -3.12
N ALA A 41 -2.27 2.54 -2.81
CA ALA A 41 -1.24 2.77 -3.82
C ALA A 41 -1.23 1.67 -4.90
N GLY A 42 -1.48 0.42 -4.51
CA GLY A 42 -1.62 -0.72 -5.42
C GLY A 42 -2.81 -0.58 -6.36
N GLU A 43 -3.93 -0.07 -5.86
CA GLU A 43 -5.11 0.24 -6.66
C GLU A 43 -4.87 1.40 -7.62
N GLU A 44 -4.21 2.45 -7.17
CA GLU A 44 -3.87 3.61 -8.01
C GLU A 44 -2.92 3.21 -9.15
N ALA A 45 -1.86 2.48 -8.82
CA ALA A 45 -0.91 1.97 -9.80
C ALA A 45 -1.56 1.02 -10.82
N ALA A 46 -2.55 0.23 -10.39
CA ALA A 46 -3.27 -0.67 -11.28
C ALA A 46 -4.11 0.05 -12.35
N LYS A 47 -4.49 1.33 -12.14
CA LYS A 47 -5.25 2.11 -13.12
C LYS A 47 -4.43 2.45 -14.36
N THR A 48 -3.13 2.65 -14.20
CA THR A 48 -2.23 3.09 -15.29
C THR A 48 -1.30 1.97 -15.77
N ALA A 49 -1.08 0.94 -14.95
CA ALA A 49 -0.22 -0.18 -15.29
C ALA A 49 -0.81 -1.07 -16.39
N LYS A 50 0.00 -1.35 -17.41
CA LYS A 50 -0.32 -2.28 -18.52
C LYS A 50 0.22 -3.69 -18.27
N GLY A 51 0.99 -3.88 -17.20
CA GLY A 51 1.62 -5.15 -16.82
C GLY A 51 2.61 -4.95 -15.67
N PRO A 52 3.28 -6.02 -15.19
CA PRO A 52 4.17 -5.96 -14.02
C PRO A 52 5.34 -4.97 -14.20
N GLY A 53 5.87 -4.83 -15.42
CA GLY A 53 6.95 -3.89 -15.71
C GLY A 53 6.56 -2.41 -15.56
N SER A 54 5.32 -2.04 -15.89
CA SER A 54 4.80 -0.67 -15.68
C SER A 54 4.17 -0.48 -14.30
N PHE A 55 3.73 -1.56 -13.65
CA PHE A 55 3.16 -1.48 -12.31
C PHE A 55 4.18 -1.12 -11.25
N LYS A 56 5.39 -1.69 -11.29
CA LYS A 56 6.42 -1.40 -10.27
C LYS A 56 6.74 0.10 -10.13
N PRO A 57 7.06 0.85 -11.21
CA PRO A 57 7.27 2.29 -11.10
C PRO A 57 6.00 3.04 -10.71
N ALA A 58 4.84 2.72 -11.32
CA ALA A 58 3.57 3.36 -10.98
C ALA A 58 3.18 3.16 -9.51
N PHE A 59 3.55 2.02 -8.92
CA PHE A 59 3.33 1.71 -7.52
C PHE A 59 4.19 2.56 -6.59
N PHE A 60 5.48 2.71 -6.89
CA PHE A 60 6.35 3.59 -6.09
C PHE A 60 5.89 5.05 -6.18
N ASP A 61 5.50 5.52 -7.36
CA ASP A 61 4.94 6.86 -7.54
C ASP A 61 3.64 7.03 -6.76
N ALA A 62 2.76 6.02 -6.76
CA ALA A 62 1.52 6.03 -6.00
C ALA A 62 1.74 6.05 -4.48
N VAL A 63 2.74 5.30 -3.98
CA VAL A 63 3.12 5.35 -2.55
C VAL A 63 3.68 6.73 -2.20
N ALA A 64 4.55 7.31 -3.04
CA ALA A 64 5.15 8.61 -2.79
C ALA A 64 4.17 9.79 -2.89
N SER A 65 3.14 9.66 -3.73
CA SER A 65 2.10 10.68 -3.95
C SER A 65 0.87 10.50 -3.06
N LEU A 66 0.82 9.47 -2.22
CA LEU A 66 -0.33 9.20 -1.35
C LEU A 66 -0.54 10.36 -0.37
N THR A 67 -1.71 10.98 -0.45
CA THR A 67 -2.10 12.08 0.45
C THR A 67 -3.00 11.58 1.57
N ASN A 68 -3.05 12.33 2.68
CA ASN A 68 -3.98 12.05 3.78
C ASN A 68 -5.44 12.06 3.30
N GLU A 69 -5.81 12.99 2.43
CA GLU A 69 -7.17 13.07 1.88
C GLU A 69 -7.54 11.80 1.10
N GLN A 70 -6.62 11.32 0.26
CA GLN A 70 -6.81 10.12 -0.54
C GLN A 70 -6.85 8.86 0.34
N PHE A 71 -6.04 8.84 1.41
CA PHE A 71 -6.05 7.79 2.42
C PHE A 71 -7.41 7.70 3.13
N ILE A 72 -7.90 8.81 3.69
CA ILE A 72 -9.19 8.84 4.40
C ILE A 72 -10.35 8.47 3.50
N LYS A 73 -10.31 8.88 2.22
CA LYS A 73 -11.38 8.58 1.25
C LYS A 73 -11.42 7.12 0.80
N SER A 74 -10.25 6.46 0.74
CA SER A 74 -10.10 5.16 0.06
C SER A 74 -9.77 4.00 1.01
N ALA A 75 -9.38 4.28 2.25
CA ALA A 75 -9.09 3.27 3.25
C ALA A 75 -10.35 2.46 3.56
N ARG A 76 -10.29 1.16 3.29
CA ARG A 76 -11.33 0.19 3.64
C ARG A 76 -10.81 -0.68 4.78
N ILE A 77 -11.07 -0.24 6.00
CA ILE A 77 -10.71 -0.94 7.23
C ILE A 77 -12.01 -1.41 7.87
N SER A 78 -12.13 -2.70 8.12
CA SER A 78 -13.28 -3.32 8.77
C SER A 78 -12.79 -4.14 9.95
N GLU A 79 -13.35 -3.89 11.13
CA GLU A 79 -13.11 -4.73 12.30
C GLU A 79 -13.97 -5.99 12.22
N TYR A 80 -13.34 -7.15 12.39
CA TYR A 80 -14.04 -8.42 12.48
C TYR A 80 -14.29 -8.71 13.97
N GLN A 81 -15.54 -8.53 14.41
CA GLN A 81 -16.03 -8.93 15.73
C GLN A 81 -16.68 -10.32 15.62
#